data_AF-A0A9Q1MUJ7-F1
#
_entry.id   AF-A0A9Q1MUJ7-F1
#
_cell.length_a   1.000
_cell.length_b   1.000
_cell.length_c   1.000
_cell.angle_alpha   90.00
_cell.angle_beta   90.00
_cell.angle_gamma   90.00
#
_symmetry.space_group_name_H-M   'P 1'
#
loop_
_entity.id
_entity.type
_entity.pdbx_description
1 polymer ?
#
loop_
_entity_poly.entity_id
_entity_poly.type
_entity_poly.pdbx_seq_one_letter_code
_entity_poly.pdbx_strand_id
1 'polypeptide(L)'
;MEFDLQLQGEECLMRSGGCETKAMGEMNELPWKGGTENNPDYECLRAELRKMAPPNGRAVLLLRSRCGCPVAKLEGWGAKRGRRHKKTLALNGKADHR
;
A
#
# COMPACT_ATOMS: atom_id res chain seq x y z
N MET A 1 6.64 -11.90 -20.34
CA MET A 1 5.88 -10.78 -19.74
C MET A 1 6.80 -10.16 -18.71
N GLU A 2 6.84 -8.84 -18.61
CA GLU A 2 7.64 -8.15 -17.58
C GLU A 2 6.69 -7.64 -16.49
N PHE A 3 7.19 -7.57 -15.26
CA PHE A 3 6.46 -7.00 -14.15
C PHE A 3 7.38 -6.11 -13.31
N ASP A 4 6.81 -5.04 -12.79
CA ASP A 4 7.44 -4.16 -11.80
C ASP A 4 6.73 -4.36 -10.46
N LEU A 5 7.51 -4.36 -9.37
CA LEU A 5 6.98 -4.32 -8.01
C LEU A 5 7.29 -2.96 -7.39
N GLN A 6 6.25 -2.23 -7.00
CA GLN A 6 6.37 -0.89 -6.44
C GLN A 6 5.85 -0.86 -5.00
N LEU A 7 6.65 -0.33 -4.06
CA LEU A 7 6.23 -0.09 -2.69
C LEU A 7 5.91 1.40 -2.53
N GLN A 8 4.67 1.69 -2.17
CA GLN A 8 4.17 3.05 -2.00
C GLN A 8 3.90 3.28 -0.51
N GLY A 9 4.82 3.98 0.15
CA GLY A 9 4.74 4.35 1.56
C GLY A 9 3.74 5.49 1.82
N GLU A 10 3.50 5.77 3.11
CA GLU A 10 2.54 6.79 3.54
C GLU A 10 2.90 8.18 2.99
N GLU A 11 4.19 8.54 2.89
CA GLU A 11 4.58 9.85 2.36
C GLU A 11 4.28 10.01 0.86
N CYS A 12 4.40 8.91 0.10
CA CYS A 12 4.18 8.90 -1.34
C CYS A 12 2.67 9.00 -1.65
N LEU A 13 1.86 8.28 -0.87
CA LEU A 13 0.40 8.32 -0.97
C LEU A 13 -0.19 9.65 -0.47
N MET A 14 0.33 10.22 0.63
CA MET A 14 -0.12 11.53 1.16
C MET A 14 0.19 12.67 0.18
N ARG A 15 1.37 12.65 -0.46
CA ARG A 15 1.75 13.64 -1.48
C ARG A 15 0.92 13.56 -2.76
N SER A 16 0.20 12.46 -2.98
CA SER A 16 -0.68 12.27 -4.14
C SER A 16 -1.93 13.14 -4.10
N GLY A 17 -2.24 13.83 -2.99
CA GLY A 17 -3.36 14.79 -2.91
C GLY A 17 -3.18 16.11 -3.69
N GLY A 18 -2.09 16.27 -4.46
CA GLY A 18 -1.87 17.47 -5.28
C GLY A 18 -0.82 17.35 -6.39
N CYS A 19 -0.22 16.18 -6.61
CA CYS A 19 0.72 15.93 -7.71
C CYS A 19 0.63 14.46 -8.12
N GLU A 20 -0.54 14.07 -8.62
CA GLU A 20 -0.64 12.90 -9.48
C GLU A 20 0.00 13.24 -10.82
N THR A 21 1.19 12.71 -11.07
CA THR A 21 1.71 12.70 -12.44
C THR A 21 0.72 11.88 -13.28
N LYS A 22 0.39 12.34 -14.50
CA LYS A 22 -0.58 11.68 -15.40
C LYS A 22 -0.38 10.15 -15.47
N ALA A 23 0.88 9.71 -15.49
CA ALA A 23 1.27 8.30 -15.48
C ALA A 23 0.81 7.51 -14.25
N MET A 24 0.75 8.12 -13.07
CA MET A 24 0.26 7.49 -11.84
C MET A 24 -1.27 7.34 -11.86
N GLY A 25 -1.98 8.36 -12.37
CA GLY A 25 -3.44 8.30 -12.58
C GLY A 25 -3.80 7.15 -13.52
N GLU A 26 -3.16 7.10 -14.69
CA GLU A 26 -3.37 6.05 -15.69
C GLU A 26 -3.07 4.65 -15.15
N MET A 27 -2.06 4.50 -14.27
CA MET A 27 -1.79 3.21 -13.61
C MET A 27 -2.82 2.82 -12.56
N ASN A 28 -3.44 3.78 -11.88
CA ASN A 28 -4.47 3.49 -10.87
C ASN A 28 -5.74 2.93 -11.49
N GLU A 29 -6.05 3.33 -12.73
CA GLU A 29 -7.23 2.91 -13.48
C GLU A 29 -7.06 1.55 -14.18
N LEU A 30 -5.86 0.95 -14.14
CA LEU A 30 -5.61 -0.31 -14.82
C LEU A 30 -6.37 -1.48 -14.18
N PRO A 31 -6.99 -2.35 -14.99
CA PRO A 31 -7.69 -3.52 -14.49
C PRO A 31 -6.71 -4.59 -13.99
N TRP A 32 -7.18 -5.51 -13.16
CA TRP A 32 -6.45 -6.75 -12.87
C TRP A 32 -6.47 -7.68 -14.10
N LYS A 33 -5.31 -8.21 -14.53
CA LYS A 33 -5.22 -9.13 -15.68
C LYS A 33 -5.32 -10.61 -15.34
N GLY A 34 -5.24 -11.02 -14.09
CA GLY A 34 -5.18 -12.43 -13.71
C GLY A 34 -6.53 -13.15 -13.74
N GLY A 35 -7.47 -12.73 -14.59
CA GLY A 35 -8.82 -13.31 -14.67
C GLY A 35 -9.81 -12.71 -13.67
N THR A 36 -11.00 -13.32 -13.60
CA THR A 36 -12.03 -12.99 -12.61
C THR A 36 -11.47 -13.21 -11.18
N GLU A 37 -12.10 -12.59 -10.17
CA GLU A 37 -11.77 -12.83 -8.74
C GLU A 37 -11.81 -14.33 -8.34
N ASN A 38 -12.35 -15.19 -9.20
CA ASN A 38 -12.36 -16.65 -9.06
C ASN A 38 -11.02 -17.34 -9.41
N ASN A 39 -9.98 -16.62 -9.82
CA ASN A 39 -8.66 -17.23 -9.99
C ASN A 39 -8.03 -17.49 -8.60
N PRO A 40 -7.69 -18.75 -8.25
CA PRO A 40 -7.05 -19.06 -6.96
C PRO A 40 -5.74 -18.29 -6.73
N ASP A 41 -5.03 -17.92 -7.80
CA ASP A 41 -3.80 -17.15 -7.70
C ASP A 41 -4.03 -15.70 -7.25
N TYR A 42 -5.24 -15.15 -7.44
CA TYR A 42 -5.57 -13.77 -7.09
C TYR A 42 -5.36 -13.51 -5.59
N GLU A 43 -6.00 -14.33 -4.74
CA GLU A 43 -5.89 -14.16 -3.29
C GLU A 43 -4.50 -14.50 -2.77
N CYS A 44 -3.80 -15.48 -3.38
CA CYS A 44 -2.42 -15.80 -3.05
C CYS A 44 -1.48 -14.61 -3.31
N LEU A 45 -1.52 -14.04 -4.52
CA LEU A 45 -0.70 -12.89 -4.88
C LEU A 45 -1.07 -11.65 -4.06
N ARG A 46 -2.36 -11.43 -3.81
CA ARG A 46 -2.83 -10.33 -2.98
C ARG A 46 -2.33 -10.47 -1.54
N ALA A 47 -2.33 -11.67 -0.98
CA ALA A 47 -1.78 -11.94 0.35
C ALA A 47 -0.27 -11.67 0.38
N GLU A 48 0.46 -12.07 -0.65
CA GLU A 48 1.90 -11.82 -0.72
C GLU A 48 2.23 -10.33 -0.83
N LEU A 49 1.47 -9.58 -1.65
CA LEU A 49 1.59 -8.12 -1.72
C LEU A 49 1.31 -7.44 -0.37
N ARG A 50 0.30 -7.90 0.38
CA ARG A 50 0.01 -7.37 1.72
C ARG A 50 1.17 -7.59 2.71
N LYS A 51 1.91 -8.70 2.59
CA LYS A 51 3.10 -8.96 3.42
C LYS A 51 4.27 -8.04 3.08
N MET A 52 4.43 -7.71 1.80
CA MET A 52 5.49 -6.81 1.33
C MET A 52 5.16 -5.33 1.51
N ALA A 53 3.87 -4.99 1.60
CA ALA A 53 3.43 -3.62 1.69
C ALA A 53 3.91 -2.94 2.99
N PRO A 54 4.45 -1.71 2.92
CA PRO A 54 4.85 -0.97 4.11
C PRO A 54 3.62 -0.60 4.97
N PRO A 55 3.80 -0.37 6.29
CA PRO A 55 2.71 0.08 7.15
C PRO A 55 2.06 1.37 6.61
N ASN A 56 0.71 1.44 6.63
CA ASN A 56 -0.09 2.52 6.01
C ASN A 56 0.16 2.76 4.51
N GLY A 57 0.89 1.88 3.83
CA GLY A 57 1.17 1.97 2.41
C GLY A 57 0.54 0.83 1.63
N ARG A 58 0.99 0.66 0.39
CA ARG A 58 0.60 -0.47 -0.48
C ARG A 58 1.76 -0.98 -1.30
N ALA A 59 1.73 -2.26 -1.63
CA ALA A 59 2.55 -2.86 -2.68
C ALA A 59 1.69 -2.98 -3.94
N VAL A 60 2.24 -2.59 -5.09
CA VAL A 60 1.58 -2.65 -6.39
C VAL A 60 2.43 -3.49 -7.34
N LEU A 61 1.85 -4.57 -7.84
CA LEU A 61 2.41 -5.36 -8.93
C LEU A 61 1.86 -4.82 -10.24
N LEU A 62 2.73 -4.31 -11.11
CA LEU A 62 2.37 -3.74 -12.40
C LEU A 62 2.82 -4.69 -13.51
N LEU A 63 1.89 -5.14 -14.33
CA LEU A 63 2.19 -5.99 -15.48
C LEU A 63 2.37 -5.13 -16.73
N ARG A 64 3.49 -5.34 -17.42
CA ARG A 64 3.81 -4.65 -18.66
C ARG A 64 3.76 -5.58 -19.86
N SER A 65 3.23 -5.05 -20.96
CA SER A 65 3.33 -5.71 -22.27
C SER A 65 4.76 -5.61 -22.81
N ARG A 66 5.03 -6.27 -23.93
CA ARG A 66 6.36 -6.25 -24.57
C ARG A 66 6.78 -4.85 -25.06
N CYS A 67 5.82 -3.95 -25.31
CA CYS A 67 6.11 -2.55 -25.65
C CYS A 67 6.38 -1.67 -24.41
N GLY A 68 6.35 -2.24 -23.20
CA GLY A 68 6.56 -1.51 -21.95
C GLY A 68 5.32 -0.80 -21.40
N CYS A 69 4.21 -0.78 -22.16
CA CYS A 69 2.95 -0.20 -21.69
C CYS A 69 2.40 -1.00 -20.50
N PRO A 70 1.96 -0.33 -19.43
CA PRO A 70 1.31 -1.01 -18.32
C PRO A 70 -0.09 -1.46 -18.76
N VAL A 71 -0.41 -2.73 -18.54
CA VAL A 71 -1.65 -3.36 -19.02
C VAL A 71 -2.53 -3.87 -17.91
N ALA A 72 -1.99 -3.99 -16.70
CA ALA A 72 -2.74 -4.38 -15.52
C ALA A 72 -1.98 -4.07 -14.23
N LYS A 73 -2.72 -4.00 -13.12
CA LYS A 73 -2.11 -4.01 -11.78
C LYS A 73 -2.84 -4.91 -10.80
N LEU A 74 -2.14 -5.27 -9.72
CA LEU A 74 -2.70 -5.79 -8.48
C LEU A 74 -2.13 -5.02 -7.29
N GLU A 75 -2.97 -4.72 -6.31
CA GLU A 75 -2.54 -4.02 -5.11
C GLU A 75 -2.83 -4.79 -3.82
N GLY A 76 -1.87 -4.75 -2.90
CA GLY A 76 -2.00 -5.22 -1.53
C GLY A 76 -1.74 -4.08 -0.56
N TRP A 77 -2.74 -3.73 0.24
CA TRP A 77 -2.62 -2.71 1.29
C TRP A 77 -1.91 -3.29 2.52
N GLY A 78 -0.92 -2.55 3.00
CA GLY A 78 -0.20 -2.89 4.22
C GLY A 78 -1.08 -2.72 5.46
N ALA A 79 -0.63 -3.29 6.57
CA ALA A 79 -1.33 -3.15 7.83
C ALA A 79 -1.43 -1.66 8.23
N LYS A 80 -2.60 -1.28 8.75
CA LYS A 80 -2.78 0.06 9.33
C LYS A 80 -1.88 0.17 10.55
N ARG A 81 -0.97 1.13 10.54
CA ARG A 81 -0.11 1.40 11.69
C ARG A 81 -1.00 1.77 12.87
N GLY A 82 -0.92 0.99 13.95
CA GLY A 82 -1.64 1.29 15.18
C GLY A 82 -1.33 2.72 15.61
N ARG A 83 -2.37 3.50 15.93
CA ARG A 83 -2.21 4.84 16.48
C ARG A 83 -1.35 4.69 17.74
N ARG A 84 -0.10 5.16 17.73
CA ARG A 84 0.68 5.26 18.96
C ARG A 84 -0.15 6.13 19.90
N HIS A 85 -0.76 5.54 20.93
CA HIS A 85 -1.29 6.31 22.03
C HIS A 85 -0.12 7.13 22.56
N LYS A 86 -0.18 8.45 22.37
CA LYS A 86 0.70 9.38 23.08
C LYS A 86 0.42 9.10 24.55
N LYS A 87 1.33 8.38 25.22
CA LYS A 87 1.25 8.22 26.67
C LYS A 87 1.42 9.63 27.22
N THR A 88 0.31 10.27 27.58
CA THR A 88 0.37 11.47 28.42
C THR A 88 1.03 10.99 29.71
N LEU A 89 2.29 11.36 29.92
CA LEU A 89 2.95 11.19 31.21
C LEU A 89 2.22 12.11 32.18
N ALA A 90 1.15 11.60 32.79
CA ALA A 90 0.56 12.20 33.97
C ALA A 90 1.58 12.01 35.10
N LEU A 91 2.33 13.08 35.40
CA LEU A 91 3.10 13.21 36.62
C LEU A 91 2.13 13.23 37.81
N ASN A 92 1.79 12.05 38.34
CA ASN A 92 1.17 11.96 39.66
C ASN A 92 2.28 11.67 40.69
N GLY A 93 2.97 12.73 41.10
CA GLY A 93 3.70 12.74 42.37
C GLY A 93 2.71 13.00 43.50
N LYS A 94 2.16 11.95 44.13
CA LYS A 94 1.63 12.06 45.49
C LYS A 94 2.79 11.76 46.44
N ALA A 95 3.39 12.82 46.96
CA ALA A 95 4.22 12.75 48.16
C ALA A 95 3.28 12.79 49.36
N ASP A 96 3.23 11.70 50.12
CA ASP A 96 2.56 11.63 51.40
C ASP A 96 3.26 12.54 52.42
N HIS A 97 2.48 13.41 53.07
CA HIS A 97 2.90 14.10 54.28
C HIS A 97 1.86 13.90 55.38
N ARG A 98 2.33 13.27 56.46
CA ARG A 98 1.84 13.21 57.83
C ARG A 98 1.07 11.96 58.26
#